data_AF-A0A927Y480-F1
#
_entry.id   AF-A0A927Y480-F1
#
_cell.length_a   1.000
_cell.length_b   1.000
_cell.length_c   1.000
_cell.angle_alpha   90.00
_cell.angle_beta   90.00
_cell.angle_gamma   90.00
#
_symmetry.space_group_name_H-M   'P 1'
#
loop_
_entity.id
_entity.type
_entity.pdbx_description
1 polymer ?
#
loop_
_entity_poly.entity_id
_entity_poly.type
_entity_poly.pdbx_seq_one_letter_code
_entity_poly.pdbx_strand_id
1 'polypeptide(L)'
;MKKRLCIIMAAMLAFLMTACTSSGDTAATTDTQEEVQISGDKPEAAPAEDVSPAEDEDDAEDFRIGIVTGSFSQSEDDRRGAEAFQKKYGEDNVTLAIYPDNFTDEFETTVGVMTGLADDPKMKAIIVNQAVEGTDEAFRRIKEKRPDILCIAGETFDVFEEMGNAADLVVNNDFVSRGYLIIRTAHELGCDTFVHISFPRHLSYETYARRVNIMKAACEEFGMTFAMEEAPDPTTEVGVPGAQEYITEHVPEWVKKYGQGSAYFCTNDAHTEPLIKGLIENGGYFIEADLPSPLMGYPGALDLDLTGAGGDFGKITSEVEEAIVAAGGAGRFGTWTSSYGFANSAGLAEHARNVLLGRSELTDLNAIREAYKIYTPETEWNGAKYTNAETGKAYDNIFLVYQDTYIFGNPGHYMGITKISVPEEYFTIR
;
A
#
# COMPACT_ATOMS: atom_id res chain seq x y z
N MET A 1 37.60 43.26 43.76
CA MET A 1 36.38 44.04 43.47
C MET A 1 35.18 43.11 43.68
N LYS A 2 34.73 42.88 44.93
CA LYS A 2 33.49 43.42 45.58
C LYS A 2 32.28 43.45 44.61
N LYS A 3 31.37 42.45 44.66
CA LYS A 3 30.11 42.35 45.46
C LYS A 3 29.15 43.53 45.32
N ARG A 4 27.89 43.26 44.92
CA ARG A 4 26.57 43.90 45.27
C ARG A 4 25.56 43.63 44.12
N LEU A 5 24.24 43.46 44.25
CA LEU A 5 23.25 43.30 45.33
C LEU A 5 21.88 43.23 44.56
N CYS A 6 21.15 42.11 44.54
CA CYS A 6 19.89 41.88 45.26
C CYS A 6 18.85 43.03 45.36
N ILE A 7 17.64 42.74 44.86
CA ILE A 7 16.30 42.93 45.48
C ILE A 7 15.73 44.35 45.61
N ILE A 8 14.66 44.63 44.87
CA ILE A 8 13.43 45.39 45.25
C ILE A 8 12.32 44.93 44.27
N MET A 9 11.05 44.63 44.57
CA MET A 9 10.28 44.29 45.77
C MET A 9 8.87 43.99 45.25
N ALA A 10 8.29 42.87 45.63
CA ALA A 10 6.87 42.54 45.42
C ALA A 10 5.99 43.30 46.43
N ALA A 11 4.78 43.72 46.03
CA ALA A 11 3.57 43.75 46.87
C ALA A 11 2.39 44.49 46.22
N MET A 12 1.29 43.74 46.04
CA MET A 12 -0.10 44.07 46.44
C MET A 12 -0.88 45.14 45.66
N LEU A 13 -2.20 45.10 45.53
CA LEU A 13 -3.27 44.09 45.58
C LEU A 13 -4.56 44.89 45.21
N ALA A 14 -5.47 44.25 44.47
CA ALA A 14 -6.93 44.37 44.57
C ALA A 14 -7.77 45.49 43.87
N PHE A 15 -8.94 45.01 43.38
CA PHE A 15 -10.22 45.66 43.02
C PHE A 15 -10.29 46.42 41.68
N LEU A 16 -11.30 46.31 40.81
CA LEU A 16 -12.71 45.86 40.89
C LEU A 16 -13.23 45.42 39.51
N MET A 17 -14.35 44.71 39.54
CA MET A 17 -15.13 44.12 38.45
C MET A 17 -15.75 45.12 37.45
N THR A 18 -16.29 44.51 36.38
CA THR A 18 -17.51 44.82 35.59
C THR A 18 -17.37 45.43 34.19
N ALA A 19 -17.74 44.56 33.23
CA ALA A 19 -18.73 44.75 32.17
C ALA A 19 -18.30 45.35 30.81
N CYS A 20 -18.36 44.43 29.82
CA CYS A 20 -19.14 44.51 28.57
C CYS A 20 -18.40 44.79 27.26
N THR A 21 -18.45 43.76 26.39
CA THR A 21 -18.78 43.78 24.93
C THR A 21 -17.89 44.62 24.01
N SER A 22 -17.36 44.16 22.88
CA SER A 22 -17.84 43.17 21.92
C SER A 22 -16.77 42.94 20.82
N SER A 23 -16.73 41.71 20.31
CA SER A 23 -16.46 41.32 18.92
C SER A 23 -15.04 41.49 18.33
N GLY A 24 -14.46 40.34 17.94
CA GLY A 24 -13.31 40.27 17.04
C GLY A 24 -12.70 38.88 17.02
N ASP A 25 -13.44 37.90 16.49
CA ASP A 25 -12.97 36.52 16.29
C ASP A 25 -11.82 36.45 15.29
N THR A 26 -10.74 35.78 15.69
CA THR A 26 -9.94 34.92 14.81
C THR A 26 -9.74 33.62 15.56
N ALA A 27 -10.59 32.63 15.28
CA ALA A 27 -10.44 31.27 15.79
C ALA A 27 -9.37 30.55 14.95
N ALA A 28 -8.39 29.99 15.64
CA ALA A 28 -7.50 28.97 15.10
C ALA A 28 -8.31 27.68 14.91
N THR A 29 -8.36 27.15 13.70
CA THR A 29 -8.86 25.82 13.41
C THR A 29 -7.82 24.79 13.83
N THR A 30 -8.20 23.94 14.76
CA THR A 30 -7.51 22.69 15.12
C THR A 30 -8.27 21.62 14.34
N ASP A 31 -7.67 21.09 13.28
CA ASP A 31 -8.17 19.90 12.59
C ASP A 31 -7.63 18.67 13.31
N THR A 32 -8.53 17.89 13.90
CA THR A 32 -8.29 16.54 14.41
C THR A 32 -8.54 15.54 13.26
N GLN A 33 -7.59 14.64 13.02
CA GLN A 33 -7.75 13.48 12.14
C GLN A 33 -8.85 12.57 12.73
N GLU A 34 -9.92 12.30 11.99
CA GLU A 34 -10.93 11.29 12.37
C GLU A 34 -10.46 9.91 11.91
N GLU A 35 -9.90 9.11 12.81
CA GLU A 35 -10.00 7.66 12.74
C GLU A 35 -11.41 7.23 13.18
N VAL A 36 -12.07 6.38 12.39
CA VAL A 36 -13.37 5.83 12.75
C VAL A 36 -13.16 4.71 13.78
N GLN A 37 -13.28 5.04 15.07
CA GLN A 37 -13.37 4.04 16.15
C GLN A 37 -14.71 3.30 16.13
N ILE A 38 -14.66 1.97 16.19
CA ILE A 38 -15.83 1.12 16.47
C ILE A 38 -16.11 1.21 17.98
N SER A 39 -17.00 2.11 18.38
CA SER A 39 -17.50 2.12 19.77
C SER A 39 -18.59 1.05 19.93
N GLY A 40 -18.37 0.16 20.91
CA GLY A 40 -19.32 -0.87 21.30
C GLY A 40 -20.49 -0.29 22.06
N ASP A 41 -21.62 -0.12 21.37
CA ASP A 41 -22.92 -0.16 22.02
C ASP A 41 -23.90 -0.85 21.08
N LYS A 42 -24.62 -1.83 21.61
CA LYS A 42 -25.38 -2.83 20.83
C LYS A 42 -26.74 -2.23 20.43
N PRO A 43 -27.04 -1.95 19.15
CA PRO A 43 -28.38 -1.62 18.74
C PRO A 43 -29.11 -2.90 18.33
N GLU A 44 -30.35 -3.00 18.79
CA GLU A 44 -31.30 -4.04 18.49
C GLU A 44 -31.46 -4.22 16.96
N ALA A 45 -31.24 -5.44 16.47
CA ALA A 45 -31.26 -5.76 15.05
C ALA A 45 -32.66 -5.54 14.44
N ALA A 46 -32.77 -4.54 13.56
CA ALA A 46 -33.79 -4.54 12.52
C ALA A 46 -33.42 -5.62 11.48
N PRO A 47 -34.40 -6.34 10.91
CA PRO A 47 -34.11 -7.47 10.04
C PRO A 47 -33.36 -6.99 8.79
N ALA A 48 -32.26 -7.68 8.49
CA ALA A 48 -31.53 -7.53 7.24
C ALA A 48 -32.51 -7.74 6.07
N GLU A 49 -32.69 -6.70 5.25
CA GLU A 49 -33.16 -6.93 3.89
C GLU A 49 -32.03 -7.61 3.12
N ASP A 50 -32.41 -8.71 2.50
CA ASP A 50 -31.60 -9.58 1.68
C ASP A 50 -31.06 -8.77 0.48
N VAL A 51 -29.83 -8.25 0.58
CA VAL A 51 -29.13 -7.68 -0.58
C VAL A 51 -28.56 -8.85 -1.36
N SER A 52 -29.39 -9.44 -2.21
CA SER A 52 -28.93 -10.27 -3.32
C SER A 52 -27.96 -9.45 -4.17
N PRO A 53 -26.85 -10.02 -4.69
CA PRO A 53 -26.03 -9.33 -5.67
C PRO A 53 -26.95 -8.98 -6.85
N ALA A 54 -27.03 -7.69 -7.18
CA ALA A 54 -27.76 -7.26 -8.35
C ALA A 54 -27.17 -8.01 -9.55
N GLU A 55 -28.01 -8.80 -10.22
CA GLU A 55 -27.75 -9.20 -11.60
C GLU A 55 -27.71 -7.91 -12.40
N ASP A 56 -26.50 -7.40 -12.68
CA ASP A 56 -26.32 -6.29 -13.61
C ASP A 56 -26.75 -6.82 -14.99
N GLU A 57 -27.94 -6.42 -15.43
CA GLU A 57 -28.40 -6.62 -16.80
C GLU A 57 -27.37 -6.00 -17.77
N ASP A 58 -27.23 -6.66 -18.91
CA ASP A 58 -26.30 -6.41 -20.02
C ASP A 58 -26.59 -5.05 -20.73
N ASP A 59 -26.49 -3.95 -19.99
CA ASP A 59 -26.63 -2.59 -20.51
C ASP A 59 -25.25 -2.13 -21.01
N ALA A 60 -25.12 -2.01 -22.32
CA ALA A 60 -23.96 -1.36 -22.93
C ALA A 60 -23.78 0.05 -22.33
N GLU A 61 -22.69 0.24 -21.59
CA GLU A 61 -22.37 1.52 -20.96
C GLU A 61 -22.08 2.58 -22.04
N ASP A 62 -22.55 3.81 -21.83
CA ASP A 62 -22.27 4.88 -22.79
C ASP A 62 -20.86 5.49 -22.64
N PHE A 63 -20.05 4.92 -21.75
CA PHE A 63 -18.68 5.35 -21.48
C PHE A 63 -17.70 4.19 -21.57
N ARG A 64 -16.41 4.54 -21.63
CA ARG A 64 -15.29 3.61 -21.61
C ARG A 64 -14.32 3.91 -20.49
N ILE A 65 -13.67 2.86 -20.00
CA ILE A 65 -12.63 2.91 -18.99
C ILE A 65 -11.32 2.36 -19.59
N GLY A 66 -10.25 3.13 -19.47
CA GLY A 66 -8.90 2.74 -19.84
C GLY A 66 -8.13 2.24 -18.62
N ILE A 67 -7.40 1.13 -18.77
CA ILE A 67 -6.48 0.65 -17.74
C ILE A 67 -5.10 0.46 -18.39
N VAL A 68 -4.09 1.14 -17.87
CA VAL A 68 -2.70 1.05 -18.32
C VAL A 68 -1.89 0.33 -17.26
N THR A 69 -1.20 -0.74 -17.65
CA THR A 69 -0.29 -1.47 -16.76
C THR A 69 1.05 -1.75 -17.43
N GLY A 70 2.02 -2.26 -16.69
CA GLY A 70 3.22 -2.87 -17.28
C GLY A 70 2.90 -4.17 -18.02
N SER A 71 3.91 -4.75 -18.65
CA SER A 71 3.81 -6.04 -19.33
C SER A 71 3.64 -7.20 -18.33
N PHE A 72 3.24 -8.38 -18.81
CA PHE A 72 3.23 -9.59 -17.97
C PHE A 72 4.59 -9.92 -17.36
N SER A 73 5.69 -9.57 -18.03
CA SER A 73 7.04 -9.82 -17.50
C SER A 73 7.44 -8.89 -16.36
N GLN A 74 6.83 -7.71 -16.24
CA GLN A 74 7.17 -6.72 -15.21
C GLN A 74 6.11 -6.65 -14.11
N SER A 75 4.84 -6.83 -14.46
CA SER A 75 3.70 -6.56 -13.58
C SER A 75 2.53 -7.51 -13.88
N GLU A 76 2.78 -8.82 -13.79
CA GLU A 76 1.79 -9.86 -14.10
C GLU A 76 0.48 -9.68 -13.34
N ASP A 77 0.56 -9.45 -12.03
CA ASP A 77 -0.62 -9.29 -11.16
C ASP A 77 -1.47 -8.09 -11.57
N ASP A 78 -0.84 -6.94 -11.82
CA ASP A 78 -1.50 -5.72 -12.27
C ASP A 78 -2.26 -5.96 -13.56
N ARG A 79 -1.61 -6.63 -14.51
CA ARG A 79 -2.21 -6.98 -15.80
C ARG A 79 -3.39 -7.92 -15.63
N ARG A 80 -3.24 -8.97 -14.83
CA ARG A 80 -4.32 -9.94 -14.55
C ARG A 80 -5.53 -9.26 -13.89
N GLY A 81 -5.30 -8.26 -13.03
CA GLY A 81 -6.37 -7.45 -12.44
C GLY A 81 -7.13 -6.65 -13.50
N ALA A 82 -6.40 -6.00 -14.40
CA ALA A 82 -6.99 -5.26 -15.52
C ALA A 82 -7.80 -6.17 -16.46
N GLU A 83 -7.28 -7.37 -16.77
CA GLU A 83 -7.99 -8.38 -17.56
C GLU A 83 -9.22 -8.94 -16.84
N ALA A 84 -9.19 -9.10 -15.53
CA ALA A 84 -10.36 -9.52 -14.75
C ALA A 84 -11.48 -8.48 -14.83
N PHE A 85 -11.15 -7.18 -14.77
CA PHE A 85 -12.11 -6.11 -14.98
C PHE A 85 -12.68 -6.11 -16.41
N GLN A 86 -11.81 -6.18 -17.43
CA GLN A 86 -12.25 -6.25 -18.83
C GLN A 86 -13.10 -7.49 -19.11
N LYS A 87 -12.75 -8.65 -18.54
CA LYS A 87 -13.53 -9.89 -18.69
C LYS A 87 -14.96 -9.74 -18.15
N LYS A 88 -15.14 -8.95 -17.08
CA LYS A 88 -16.45 -8.70 -16.47
C LYS A 88 -17.31 -7.74 -17.29
N TYR A 89 -16.71 -6.69 -17.88
CA TYR A 89 -17.44 -5.59 -18.53
C TYR A 89 -17.31 -5.52 -20.06
N GLY A 90 -16.48 -6.37 -20.67
CA GLY A 90 -16.29 -6.49 -22.11
C GLY A 90 -15.28 -5.52 -22.72
N GLU A 91 -14.67 -5.95 -23.84
CA GLU A 91 -13.68 -5.16 -24.61
C GLU A 91 -14.28 -3.88 -25.23
N ASP A 92 -15.60 -3.82 -25.40
CA ASP A 92 -16.29 -2.64 -25.94
C ASP A 92 -16.34 -1.47 -24.95
N ASN A 93 -16.31 -1.78 -23.65
CA ASN A 93 -16.38 -0.82 -22.54
C ASN A 93 -15.02 -0.57 -21.89
N VAL A 94 -14.07 -1.51 -22.03
CA VAL A 94 -12.77 -1.46 -21.34
C VAL A 94 -11.62 -1.58 -22.33
N THR A 95 -10.73 -0.57 -22.34
CA THR A 95 -9.50 -0.56 -23.13
C THR A 95 -8.30 -0.85 -22.24
N LEU A 96 -7.55 -1.91 -22.54
CA LEU A 96 -6.28 -2.21 -21.87
C LEU A 96 -5.10 -1.69 -22.69
N ALA A 97 -4.13 -1.08 -22.02
CA ALA A 97 -2.90 -0.61 -22.64
C ALA A 97 -1.66 -1.02 -21.82
N ILE A 98 -0.51 -1.05 -22.50
CA ILE A 98 0.78 -1.45 -21.92
C ILE A 98 1.76 -0.30 -22.08
N TYR A 99 2.37 0.18 -20.99
CA TYR A 99 3.53 1.07 -21.10
C TYR A 99 4.82 0.26 -21.36
N PRO A 100 5.87 0.85 -21.97
CA PRO A 100 7.14 0.16 -22.21
C PRO A 100 7.80 -0.33 -20.92
N ASP A 101 8.45 -1.50 -20.95
CA ASP A 101 9.20 -2.01 -19.78
C ASP A 101 10.34 -1.07 -19.37
N ASN A 102 10.94 -0.35 -20.34
CA ASN A 102 11.97 0.67 -20.09
C ASN A 102 11.35 2.08 -20.05
N PHE A 103 10.27 2.24 -19.28
CA PHE A 103 9.45 3.46 -19.26
C PHE A 103 10.23 4.75 -18.97
N THR A 104 11.33 4.69 -18.20
CA THR A 104 12.19 5.85 -17.90
C THR A 104 12.95 6.31 -19.14
N ASP A 105 13.59 5.41 -19.89
CA ASP A 105 14.29 5.79 -21.14
C ASP A 105 13.31 6.08 -22.29
N GLU A 106 12.11 5.50 -22.25
CA GLU A 106 11.06 5.64 -23.25
C GLU A 106 9.95 6.64 -22.82
N PHE A 107 10.31 7.66 -22.05
CA PHE A 107 9.39 8.62 -21.42
C PHE A 107 8.25 9.13 -22.34
N GLU A 108 8.56 9.67 -23.52
CA GLU A 108 7.50 10.20 -24.42
C GLU A 108 6.60 9.09 -25.01
N THR A 109 7.10 7.86 -25.14
CA THR A 109 6.28 6.70 -25.52
C THR A 109 5.33 6.34 -24.38
N THR A 110 5.83 6.28 -23.14
CA THR A 110 5.03 6.05 -21.92
C THR A 110 3.89 7.07 -21.82
N VAL A 111 4.21 8.36 -21.92
CA VAL A 111 3.23 9.46 -21.92
C VAL A 111 2.26 9.35 -23.11
N GLY A 112 2.77 8.98 -24.29
CA GLY A 112 1.99 8.79 -25.50
C GLY A 112 0.93 7.69 -25.39
N VAL A 113 1.26 6.56 -24.76
CA VAL A 113 0.32 5.45 -24.52
C VAL A 113 -0.87 5.92 -23.69
N MET A 114 -0.60 6.61 -22.57
CA MET A 114 -1.65 7.09 -21.66
C MET A 114 -2.50 8.18 -22.29
N THR A 115 -1.87 9.18 -22.90
CA THR A 115 -2.58 10.30 -23.53
C THR A 115 -3.40 9.88 -24.76
N GLY A 116 -2.96 8.85 -25.49
CA GLY A 116 -3.69 8.31 -26.64
C GLY A 116 -5.06 7.72 -26.29
N LEU A 117 -5.25 7.24 -25.05
CA LEU A 117 -6.57 6.77 -24.60
C LEU A 117 -7.63 7.88 -24.56
N ALA A 118 -7.21 9.13 -24.36
CA ALA A 118 -8.12 10.27 -24.30
C ALA A 118 -8.67 10.72 -25.67
N ASP A 119 -8.11 10.20 -26.77
CA ASP A 119 -8.63 10.43 -28.13
C ASP A 119 -9.98 9.73 -28.36
N ASP A 120 -10.32 8.74 -27.55
CA ASP A 120 -11.64 8.11 -27.56
C ASP A 120 -12.69 9.05 -26.95
N PRO A 121 -13.71 9.48 -27.72
CA PRO A 121 -14.73 10.39 -27.23
C PRO A 121 -15.60 9.80 -26.11
N LYS A 122 -15.64 8.47 -25.98
CA LYS A 122 -16.36 7.77 -24.90
C LYS A 122 -15.52 7.52 -23.66
N MET A 123 -14.20 7.74 -23.71
CA MET A 123 -13.35 7.56 -22.53
C MET A 123 -13.79 8.51 -21.41
N LYS A 124 -13.97 7.96 -20.20
CA LYS A 124 -14.37 8.71 -18.99
C LYS A 124 -13.54 8.41 -17.75
N ALA A 125 -12.73 7.35 -17.76
CA ALA A 125 -11.73 7.14 -16.73
C ALA A 125 -10.48 6.48 -17.33
N ILE A 126 -9.31 6.86 -16.83
CA ILE A 126 -8.02 6.23 -17.14
C ILE A 126 -7.35 5.90 -15.80
N ILE A 127 -7.14 4.61 -15.57
CA ILE A 127 -6.43 4.07 -14.42
C ILE A 127 -5.03 3.68 -14.91
N VAL A 128 -3.98 4.08 -14.19
CA VAL A 128 -2.61 3.64 -14.45
C VAL A 128 -2.11 2.90 -13.22
N ASN A 129 -1.74 1.63 -13.36
CA ASN A 129 -1.20 0.80 -12.28
C ASN A 129 -0.11 -0.16 -12.81
N GLN A 130 1.15 -0.05 -12.40
CA GLN A 130 1.69 1.00 -11.52
C GLN A 130 1.78 2.35 -12.24
N ALA A 131 1.53 3.44 -11.51
CA ALA A 131 1.68 4.81 -12.00
C ALA A 131 3.18 5.20 -12.02
N VAL A 132 3.86 4.71 -13.05
CA VAL A 132 5.29 4.92 -13.34
C VAL A 132 5.62 6.36 -13.72
N GLU A 133 6.91 6.70 -13.74
CA GLU A 133 7.45 8.01 -14.14
C GLU A 133 6.81 8.50 -15.46
N GLY A 134 6.32 9.74 -15.44
CA GLY A 134 5.63 10.39 -16.56
C GLY A 134 4.10 10.26 -16.54
N THR A 135 3.53 9.54 -15.57
CA THR A 135 2.07 9.45 -15.40
C THR A 135 1.47 10.81 -15.05
N ASP A 136 2.14 11.61 -14.22
CA ASP A 136 1.71 12.95 -13.83
C ASP A 136 1.60 13.89 -15.05
N GLU A 137 2.60 13.86 -15.93
CA GLU A 137 2.65 14.63 -17.17
C GLU A 137 1.56 14.16 -18.14
N ALA A 138 1.34 12.84 -18.26
CA ALA A 138 0.26 12.31 -19.07
C ALA A 138 -1.11 12.79 -18.57
N PHE A 139 -1.37 12.70 -17.26
CA PHE A 139 -2.61 13.15 -16.65
C PHE A 139 -2.84 14.65 -16.84
N ARG A 140 -1.80 15.48 -16.71
CA ARG A 140 -1.87 16.91 -17.03
C ARG A 140 -2.29 17.15 -18.48
N ARG A 141 -1.61 16.49 -19.45
CA ARG A 141 -1.94 16.60 -20.89
C ARG A 141 -3.36 16.11 -21.22
N ILE A 142 -3.83 15.06 -20.54
CA ILE A 142 -5.20 14.55 -20.69
C ILE A 142 -6.19 15.59 -20.19
N LYS A 143 -6.03 16.09 -18.96
CA LYS A 143 -6.96 17.05 -18.34
C LYS A 143 -7.01 18.40 -19.04
N GLU A 144 -5.91 18.85 -19.65
CA GLU A 144 -5.90 20.06 -20.49
C GLU A 144 -6.85 19.94 -21.70
N LYS A 145 -7.04 18.73 -22.25
CA LYS A 145 -7.88 18.46 -23.42
C LYS A 145 -9.26 17.92 -23.08
N ARG A 146 -9.33 17.07 -22.06
CA ARG A 146 -10.46 16.24 -21.64
C ARG A 146 -10.57 16.28 -20.11
N PRO A 147 -10.96 17.43 -19.53
CA PRO A 147 -11.12 17.56 -18.07
C PRO A 147 -12.26 16.69 -17.51
N ASP A 148 -13.05 16.06 -18.38
CA ASP A 148 -14.14 15.14 -18.04
C ASP A 148 -13.68 13.67 -17.85
N ILE A 149 -12.41 13.35 -18.09
CA ILE A 149 -11.85 12.02 -17.82
C ILE A 149 -11.27 11.99 -16.41
N LEU A 150 -11.72 11.02 -15.60
CA LEU A 150 -11.11 10.73 -14.31
C LEU A 150 -9.72 10.11 -14.52
N CYS A 151 -8.68 10.75 -13.99
CA CYS A 151 -7.32 10.24 -14.01
C CYS A 151 -6.97 9.64 -12.64
N ILE A 152 -6.77 8.33 -12.56
CA ILE A 152 -6.53 7.61 -11.30
C ILE A 152 -5.16 6.94 -11.34
N ALA A 153 -4.31 7.26 -10.37
CA ALA A 153 -2.99 6.63 -10.19
C ALA A 153 -3.07 5.52 -9.13
N GLY A 154 -2.77 4.29 -9.54
CA GLY A 154 -2.54 3.16 -8.64
C GLY A 154 -1.05 2.95 -8.48
N GLU A 155 -0.57 2.89 -7.23
CA GLU A 155 0.84 2.68 -6.88
C GLU A 155 1.78 3.64 -7.62
N THR A 156 1.73 4.93 -7.27
CA THR A 156 2.61 5.92 -7.91
C THR A 156 4.05 5.81 -7.44
N PHE A 157 4.97 5.97 -8.38
CA PHE A 157 6.41 6.10 -8.14
C PHE A 157 6.87 7.57 -8.07
N ASP A 158 6.03 8.49 -8.53
CA ASP A 158 6.30 9.92 -8.50
C ASP A 158 6.08 10.49 -7.09
N VAL A 159 6.50 11.74 -6.89
CA VAL A 159 6.26 12.45 -5.62
C VAL A 159 4.75 12.60 -5.43
N PHE A 160 4.22 12.13 -4.29
CA PHE A 160 2.80 12.19 -3.97
C PHE A 160 2.19 13.58 -4.15
N GLU A 161 2.94 14.65 -3.83
CA GLU A 161 2.45 16.01 -4.01
C GLU A 161 2.22 16.38 -5.47
N GLU A 162 3.10 15.94 -6.37
CA GLU A 162 3.02 16.21 -7.81
C GLU A 162 1.92 15.36 -8.42
N MET A 163 1.91 14.06 -8.13
CA MET A 163 0.87 13.14 -8.59
C MET A 163 -0.52 13.55 -8.09
N GLY A 164 -0.65 13.93 -6.82
CA GLY A 164 -1.92 14.36 -6.23
C GLY A 164 -2.48 15.66 -6.84
N ASN A 165 -1.64 16.50 -7.45
CA ASN A 165 -2.10 17.67 -8.20
C ASN A 165 -2.57 17.30 -9.63
N ALA A 166 -2.00 16.25 -10.22
CA ALA A 166 -2.31 15.81 -11.58
C ALA A 166 -3.53 14.85 -11.62
N ALA A 167 -3.58 13.88 -10.70
CA ALA A 167 -4.62 12.87 -10.62
C ALA A 167 -5.88 13.35 -9.88
N ASP A 168 -7.02 12.75 -10.20
CA ASP A 168 -8.26 12.91 -9.42
C ASP A 168 -8.28 12.00 -8.18
N LEU A 169 -7.57 10.86 -8.23
CA LEU A 169 -7.39 9.93 -7.12
C LEU A 169 -6.02 9.24 -7.23
N VAL A 170 -5.34 9.07 -6.10
CA VAL A 170 -4.10 8.30 -5.96
C VAL A 170 -4.30 7.26 -4.87
N VAL A 171 -3.96 6.00 -5.14
CA VAL A 171 -3.99 4.93 -4.15
C VAL A 171 -2.69 4.14 -4.18
N ASN A 172 -1.97 4.12 -3.07
CA ASN A 172 -0.72 3.36 -2.90
C ASN A 172 -0.85 2.35 -1.75
N ASN A 173 0.10 1.41 -1.69
CA ASN A 173 0.26 0.54 -0.54
C ASN A 173 0.63 1.38 0.71
N ASP A 174 0.09 1.00 1.87
CA ASP A 174 0.27 1.80 3.08
C ASP A 174 1.62 1.55 3.75
N PHE A 175 2.66 2.20 3.25
CA PHE A 175 4.00 2.13 3.82
C PHE A 175 4.09 2.75 5.24
N VAL A 176 3.15 3.58 5.66
CA VAL A 176 3.13 4.22 6.98
C VAL A 176 2.60 3.25 8.02
N SER A 177 1.33 2.85 7.89
CA SER A 177 0.68 1.92 8.81
C SER A 177 1.40 0.57 8.84
N ARG A 178 1.80 0.05 7.66
CA ARG A 178 2.54 -1.22 7.59
C ARG A 178 3.91 -1.14 8.26
N GLY A 179 4.55 0.03 8.31
CA GLY A 179 5.78 0.21 9.08
C GLY A 179 5.62 -0.15 10.55
N TYR A 180 4.45 0.11 11.15
CA TYR A 180 4.11 -0.30 12.50
C TYR A 180 3.56 -1.73 12.56
N LEU A 181 2.59 -2.04 11.69
CA LEU A 181 1.84 -3.31 11.72
C LEU A 181 2.73 -4.53 11.44
N ILE A 182 3.72 -4.41 10.55
CA ILE A 182 4.68 -5.51 10.28
C ILE A 182 5.49 -5.84 11.54
N ILE A 183 5.97 -4.81 12.26
CA ILE A 183 6.75 -5.01 13.49
C ILE A 183 5.87 -5.59 14.59
N ARG A 184 4.65 -5.08 14.75
CA ARG A 184 3.67 -5.62 15.68
C ARG A 184 3.39 -7.10 15.40
N THR A 185 3.14 -7.47 14.14
CA THR A 185 2.92 -8.86 13.74
C THR A 185 4.15 -9.73 14.07
N ALA A 186 5.37 -9.27 13.77
CA ALA A 186 6.58 -9.98 14.15
C ALA A 186 6.68 -10.18 15.68
N HIS A 187 6.38 -9.16 16.47
CA HIS A 187 6.36 -9.24 17.93
C HIS A 187 5.33 -10.26 18.45
N GLU A 188 4.10 -10.21 17.93
CA GLU A 188 3.01 -11.12 18.34
C GLU A 188 3.33 -12.59 17.99
N LEU A 189 4.10 -12.82 16.91
CA LEU A 189 4.62 -14.14 16.54
C LEU A 189 5.85 -14.58 17.37
N GLY A 190 6.32 -13.72 18.27
CA GLY A 190 7.40 -14.00 19.21
C GLY A 190 8.80 -13.64 18.72
N CYS A 191 8.92 -12.85 17.65
CA CYS A 191 10.22 -12.36 17.20
C CYS A 191 10.82 -11.35 18.19
N ASP A 192 12.13 -11.40 18.41
CA ASP A 192 12.86 -10.44 19.25
C ASP A 192 13.74 -9.46 18.45
N THR A 193 13.88 -9.71 17.14
CA THR A 193 14.74 -8.96 16.23
C THR A 193 14.05 -8.79 14.88
N PHE A 194 14.15 -7.61 14.29
CA PHE A 194 13.70 -7.32 12.93
C PHE A 194 14.88 -6.84 12.09
N VAL A 195 15.15 -7.54 10.98
CA VAL A 195 16.27 -7.29 10.08
C VAL A 195 15.74 -6.71 8.77
N HIS A 196 16.02 -5.43 8.55
CA HIS A 196 15.63 -4.69 7.36
C HIS A 196 16.77 -4.69 6.32
N ILE A 197 16.52 -5.29 5.16
CA ILE A 197 17.49 -5.47 4.08
C ILE A 197 17.15 -4.51 2.94
N SER A 198 18.07 -3.60 2.61
CA SER A 198 17.82 -2.55 1.61
C SER A 198 19.10 -2.00 0.99
N PHE A 199 19.00 -0.91 0.22
CA PHE A 199 20.11 -0.27 -0.47
C PHE A 199 19.89 1.25 -0.63
N PRO A 200 20.96 2.03 -0.90
CA PRO A 200 20.91 3.49 -0.86
C PRO A 200 19.82 4.14 -1.73
N ARG A 201 19.54 3.61 -2.92
CA ARG A 201 18.50 4.16 -3.80
C ARG A 201 17.11 4.06 -3.16
N HIS A 202 16.70 2.90 -2.66
CA HIS A 202 15.41 2.78 -1.97
C HIS A 202 15.36 3.68 -0.73
N LEU A 203 16.42 3.71 0.07
CA LEU A 203 16.50 4.58 1.25
C LEU A 203 16.56 6.09 0.92
N SER A 204 16.68 6.46 -0.35
CA SER A 204 16.59 7.86 -0.79
C SER A 204 15.15 8.32 -1.05
N TYR A 205 14.22 7.39 -1.21
CA TYR A 205 12.80 7.68 -1.40
C TYR A 205 12.11 7.91 -0.04
N GLU A 206 11.21 8.90 0.04
CA GLU A 206 10.50 9.24 1.27
C GLU A 206 9.73 8.05 1.84
N THR A 207 9.04 7.28 0.99
CA THR A 207 8.19 6.16 1.40
C THR A 207 8.98 5.09 2.17
N TYR A 208 10.13 4.71 1.64
CA TYR A 208 11.02 3.71 2.23
C TYR A 208 11.77 4.25 3.46
N ALA A 209 12.32 5.47 3.38
CA ALA A 209 13.04 6.08 4.48
C ALA A 209 12.14 6.27 5.71
N ARG A 210 10.93 6.78 5.49
CA ARG A 210 9.91 6.98 6.53
C ARG A 210 9.47 5.66 7.13
N ARG A 211 9.17 4.65 6.31
CA ARG A 211 8.80 3.32 6.81
C ARG A 211 9.90 2.71 7.69
N VAL A 212 11.17 2.85 7.31
CA VAL A 212 12.30 2.39 8.14
C VAL A 212 12.32 3.09 9.51
N ASN A 213 12.05 4.40 9.55
CA ASN A 213 12.04 5.14 10.80
C ASN A 213 10.84 4.76 11.69
N ILE A 214 9.68 4.48 11.09
CA ILE A 214 8.50 3.92 11.77
C ILE A 214 8.83 2.53 12.33
N MET A 215 9.44 1.64 11.53
CA MET A 215 9.82 0.30 11.96
C MET A 215 10.83 0.34 13.12
N LYS A 216 11.79 1.27 13.11
CA LYS A 216 12.72 1.48 14.22
C LYS A 216 11.99 1.89 15.51
N ALA A 217 11.08 2.86 15.41
CA ALA A 217 10.30 3.32 16.56
C ALA A 217 9.40 2.21 17.12
N ALA A 218 8.76 1.43 16.24
CA ALA A 218 7.95 0.29 16.65
C ALA A 218 8.79 -0.81 17.31
N CYS A 219 9.98 -1.11 16.79
CA CYS A 219 10.90 -2.05 17.46
C CYS A 219 11.27 -1.57 18.87
N GLU A 220 11.54 -0.27 19.05
CA GLU A 220 11.82 0.30 20.37
C GLU A 220 10.61 0.13 21.32
N GLU A 221 9.39 0.41 20.85
CA GLU A 221 8.16 0.24 21.63
C GLU A 221 7.95 -1.21 22.08
N PHE A 222 8.12 -2.17 21.17
CA PHE A 222 7.92 -3.59 21.43
C PHE A 222 9.13 -4.27 22.09
N GLY A 223 10.20 -3.54 22.37
CA GLY A 223 11.43 -4.08 22.97
C GLY A 223 12.18 -5.05 22.05
N MET A 224 12.04 -4.89 20.73
CA MET A 224 12.73 -5.67 19.71
C MET A 224 14.03 -4.98 19.26
N THR A 225 15.02 -5.78 18.84
CA THR A 225 16.22 -5.25 18.18
C THR A 225 15.91 -4.92 16.73
N PHE A 226 16.18 -3.69 16.29
CA PHE A 226 16.17 -3.34 14.88
C PHE A 226 17.59 -3.44 14.29
N ALA A 227 17.73 -4.17 13.19
CA ALA A 227 18.98 -4.31 12.46
C ALA A 227 18.81 -3.91 10.98
N MET A 228 19.89 -3.42 10.38
CA MET A 228 19.94 -3.13 8.95
C MET A 228 21.05 -3.95 8.29
N GLU A 229 20.74 -4.48 7.12
CA GLU A 229 21.71 -5.10 6.22
C GLU A 229 21.60 -4.43 4.85
N GLU A 230 22.74 -4.29 4.18
CA GLU A 230 22.81 -3.71 2.84
C GLU A 230 22.83 -4.85 1.82
N ALA A 231 21.97 -4.77 0.80
CA ALA A 231 21.97 -5.66 -0.35
C ALA A 231 22.33 -4.86 -1.62
N PRO A 232 22.80 -5.49 -2.70
CA PRO A 232 23.03 -4.80 -3.96
C PRO A 232 21.72 -4.37 -4.61
N ASP A 233 21.73 -3.18 -5.21
CA ASP A 233 20.65 -2.67 -6.03
C ASP A 233 20.60 -3.42 -7.38
N PRO A 234 19.49 -4.14 -7.71
CA PRO A 234 19.40 -4.96 -8.91
C PRO A 234 19.41 -4.16 -10.22
N THR A 235 19.28 -2.83 -10.17
CA THR A 235 19.38 -1.97 -11.37
C THR A 235 20.81 -1.53 -11.68
N THR A 236 21.78 -1.90 -10.85
CA THR A 236 23.22 -1.62 -11.08
C THR A 236 23.87 -2.69 -11.95
N GLU A 237 25.19 -2.60 -12.15
CA GLU A 237 25.96 -3.56 -12.98
C GLU A 237 25.89 -5.01 -12.51
N VAL A 238 25.53 -5.26 -11.24
CA VAL A 238 25.32 -6.61 -10.69
C VAL A 238 24.07 -7.30 -11.27
N GLY A 239 23.08 -6.51 -11.70
CA GLY A 239 21.80 -6.99 -12.21
C GLY A 239 20.97 -7.78 -11.19
N VAL A 240 19.77 -8.19 -11.62
CA VAL A 240 18.89 -9.10 -10.86
C VAL A 240 19.62 -10.40 -10.45
N PRO A 241 20.36 -11.11 -11.35
CA PRO A 241 21.03 -12.35 -10.96
C PRO A 241 22.06 -12.18 -9.85
N GLY A 242 22.92 -11.15 -9.94
CA GLY A 242 23.93 -10.88 -8.91
C GLY A 242 23.31 -10.46 -7.59
N ALA A 243 22.19 -9.73 -7.64
CA ALA A 243 21.45 -9.38 -6.43
C ALA A 243 20.79 -10.59 -5.76
N GLN A 244 20.23 -11.52 -6.53
CA GLN A 244 19.66 -12.77 -6.02
C GLN A 244 20.72 -13.70 -5.42
N GLU A 245 21.88 -13.83 -6.08
CA GLU A 245 23.02 -14.59 -5.58
C GLU A 245 23.51 -14.03 -4.24
N TYR A 246 23.64 -12.70 -4.14
CA TYR A 246 24.01 -12.05 -2.88
C TYR A 246 23.08 -12.41 -1.72
N ILE A 247 21.76 -12.31 -1.91
CA ILE A 247 20.81 -12.69 -0.85
C ILE A 247 20.96 -14.17 -0.48
N THR A 248 21.09 -15.05 -1.48
CA THR A 248 21.26 -16.50 -1.27
C THR A 248 22.48 -16.81 -0.40
N GLU A 249 23.60 -16.13 -0.62
CA GLU A 249 24.83 -16.31 0.14
C GLU A 249 24.74 -15.77 1.58
N HIS A 250 24.01 -14.66 1.79
CA HIS A 250 24.06 -13.93 3.05
C HIS A 250 22.94 -14.31 4.04
N VAL A 251 21.81 -14.86 3.59
CA VAL A 251 20.74 -15.30 4.50
C VAL A 251 21.24 -16.29 5.59
N PRO A 252 22.04 -17.32 5.28
CA PRO A 252 22.61 -18.19 6.32
C PRO A 252 23.46 -17.43 7.35
N GLU A 253 24.20 -16.41 6.91
CA GLU A 253 25.04 -15.58 7.78
C GLU A 253 24.18 -14.68 8.68
N TRP A 254 23.15 -14.06 8.12
CA TRP A 254 22.21 -13.23 8.87
C TRP A 254 21.39 -14.04 9.87
N VAL A 255 20.94 -15.23 9.51
CA VAL A 255 20.25 -16.14 10.44
C VAL A 255 21.17 -16.61 11.55
N LYS A 256 22.45 -16.87 11.26
CA LYS A 256 23.45 -17.17 12.29
C LYS A 256 23.73 -15.98 13.21
N LYS A 257 23.73 -14.75 12.67
CA LYS A 257 24.03 -13.51 13.40
C LYS A 257 22.88 -13.06 14.30
N TYR A 258 21.65 -13.08 13.78
CA TYR A 258 20.47 -12.54 14.46
C TYR A 258 19.59 -13.63 15.10
N GLY A 259 19.67 -14.87 14.61
CA GLY A 259 18.96 -16.01 15.16
C GLY A 259 17.63 -16.30 14.45
N GLN A 260 17.14 -17.54 14.61
CA GLN A 260 15.91 -18.02 13.98
C GLN A 260 14.62 -17.38 14.53
N GLY A 261 14.71 -16.69 15.67
CA GLY A 261 13.63 -15.87 16.24
C GLY A 261 13.57 -14.45 15.67
N SER A 262 14.24 -14.19 14.53
CA SER A 262 14.23 -12.89 13.86
C SER A 262 13.27 -12.87 12.67
N ALA A 263 12.63 -11.73 12.43
CA ALA A 263 11.92 -11.44 11.20
C ALA A 263 12.84 -10.71 10.21
N TYR A 264 12.70 -11.04 8.92
CA TYR A 264 13.52 -10.49 7.84
C TYR A 264 12.63 -9.88 6.77
N PHE A 265 13.01 -8.71 6.28
CA PHE A 265 12.25 -7.95 5.30
C PHE A 265 13.20 -7.31 4.29
N CYS A 266 12.95 -7.52 3.00
CA CYS A 266 13.68 -6.87 1.91
C CYS A 266 12.79 -5.84 1.20
N THR A 267 13.38 -4.73 0.79
CA THR A 267 12.63 -3.64 0.13
C THR A 267 12.49 -3.79 -1.38
N ASN A 268 12.93 -4.90 -1.98
CA ASN A 268 12.87 -5.08 -3.43
C ASN A 268 12.45 -6.52 -3.78
N ASP A 269 11.58 -6.62 -4.78
CA ASP A 269 10.97 -7.88 -5.21
C ASP A 269 12.00 -8.93 -5.66
N ALA A 270 13.09 -8.50 -6.32
CA ALA A 270 14.17 -9.38 -6.74
C ALA A 270 14.87 -10.09 -5.58
N HIS A 271 14.83 -9.52 -4.37
CA HIS A 271 15.41 -10.11 -3.17
C HIS A 271 14.44 -11.08 -2.46
N THR A 272 13.14 -11.03 -2.76
CA THR A 272 12.11 -11.74 -1.98
C THR A 272 12.19 -13.25 -2.13
N GLU A 273 12.31 -13.77 -3.36
CA GLU A 273 12.44 -15.21 -3.61
C GLU A 273 13.65 -15.84 -2.89
N PRO A 274 14.90 -15.35 -3.09
CA PRO A 274 16.06 -15.94 -2.41
C PRO A 274 15.99 -15.74 -0.89
N LEU A 275 15.36 -14.67 -0.41
CA LEU A 275 15.13 -14.48 1.03
C LEU A 275 14.19 -15.56 1.58
N ILE A 276 13.01 -15.76 0.99
CA ILE A 276 12.05 -16.79 1.43
C ILE A 276 12.72 -18.16 1.42
N LYS A 277 13.38 -18.53 0.32
CA LYS A 277 14.08 -19.81 0.18
C LYS A 277 15.13 -20.00 1.28
N GLY A 278 15.98 -19.00 1.51
CA GLY A 278 17.00 -19.05 2.54
C GLY A 278 16.42 -19.18 3.95
N LEU A 279 15.29 -18.52 4.27
CA LEU A 279 14.64 -18.60 5.58
C LEU A 279 13.91 -19.93 5.82
N ILE A 280 13.43 -20.58 4.75
CA ILE A 280 12.89 -21.94 4.84
C ILE A 280 14.01 -22.90 5.27
N GLU A 281 15.17 -22.80 4.63
CA GLU A 281 16.33 -23.67 4.86
C GLU A 281 17.04 -23.42 6.21
N ASN A 282 17.15 -22.15 6.61
CA ASN A 282 18.00 -21.76 7.74
C ASN A 282 17.21 -21.38 9.00
N GLY A 283 15.91 -21.11 8.88
CA GLY A 283 15.05 -20.57 9.94
C GLY A 283 14.92 -19.04 9.87
N GLY A 284 14.06 -18.48 10.72
CA GLY A 284 13.65 -17.07 10.65
C GLY A 284 12.19 -16.91 10.22
N TYR A 285 11.70 -15.66 10.27
CA TYR A 285 10.34 -15.27 9.96
C TYR A 285 10.32 -14.34 8.75
N PHE A 286 9.32 -14.51 7.89
CA PHE A 286 8.99 -13.62 6.80
C PHE A 286 7.54 -13.19 6.98
N ILE A 287 7.31 -11.92 7.33
CA ILE A 287 5.97 -11.45 7.71
C ILE A 287 5.13 -11.18 6.47
N GLU A 288 5.66 -10.38 5.55
CA GLU A 288 5.07 -10.05 4.26
C GLU A 288 6.12 -9.38 3.37
N ALA A 289 5.88 -9.37 2.05
CA ALA A 289 6.75 -8.71 1.07
C ALA A 289 6.56 -7.18 1.05
N ASP A 290 7.44 -6.45 0.35
CA ASP A 290 7.27 -5.00 0.15
C ASP A 290 5.99 -4.67 -0.63
N LEU A 291 5.74 -5.40 -1.72
CA LEU A 291 4.49 -5.46 -2.47
C LEU A 291 3.86 -6.85 -2.27
N PRO A 292 2.97 -7.00 -1.27
CA PRO A 292 2.49 -8.32 -0.89
C PRO A 292 1.60 -8.98 -1.95
N SER A 293 1.91 -10.24 -2.23
CA SER A 293 1.13 -11.17 -3.06
C SER A 293 1.57 -12.59 -2.71
N PRO A 294 0.67 -13.59 -2.72
CA PRO A 294 1.09 -14.99 -2.58
C PRO A 294 1.90 -15.47 -3.80
N LEU A 295 1.95 -14.68 -4.88
CA LEU A 295 2.82 -14.91 -6.04
C LEU A 295 4.19 -14.24 -5.88
N MET A 296 4.40 -13.41 -4.87
CA MET A 296 5.66 -12.70 -4.66
C MET A 296 6.71 -13.61 -4.02
N GLY A 297 7.61 -14.15 -4.84
CA GLY A 297 8.75 -14.97 -4.43
C GLY A 297 8.44 -16.40 -4.00
N TYR A 298 7.25 -16.68 -3.47
CA TYR A 298 6.84 -18.03 -3.07
C TYR A 298 6.91 -19.07 -4.20
N PRO A 299 6.45 -18.80 -5.44
CA PRO A 299 6.46 -19.82 -6.49
C PRO A 299 7.87 -20.34 -6.80
N GLY A 300 8.85 -19.44 -6.97
CA GLY A 300 10.23 -19.83 -7.21
C GLY A 300 10.93 -20.40 -5.98
N ALA A 301 10.63 -19.90 -4.78
CA ALA A 301 11.23 -20.40 -3.55
C ALA A 301 10.80 -21.84 -3.20
N LEU A 302 9.60 -22.24 -3.65
CA LEU A 302 8.96 -23.53 -3.36
C LEU A 302 8.85 -24.46 -4.58
N ASP A 303 9.39 -24.05 -5.73
CA ASP A 303 9.30 -24.77 -7.02
C ASP A 303 7.84 -25.08 -7.44
N LEU A 304 6.93 -24.10 -7.27
CA LEU A 304 5.50 -24.23 -7.61
C LEU A 304 5.18 -23.69 -9.00
N ASP A 305 4.33 -24.41 -9.73
CA ASP A 305 3.71 -23.93 -10.97
C ASP A 305 2.26 -23.50 -10.70
N LEU A 306 2.06 -22.20 -10.57
CA LEU A 306 0.74 -21.60 -10.27
C LEU A 306 0.07 -21.01 -11.53
N THR A 307 0.64 -21.24 -12.73
CA THR A 307 0.16 -20.62 -13.97
C THR A 307 -1.30 -20.98 -14.29
N GLY A 308 -1.73 -22.18 -13.90
CA GLY A 308 -3.10 -22.68 -14.08
C GLY A 308 -4.15 -22.09 -13.13
N ALA A 309 -3.76 -21.29 -12.14
CA ALA A 309 -4.70 -20.72 -11.17
C ALA A 309 -5.42 -19.46 -11.67
N GLY A 310 -4.93 -18.81 -12.74
CA GLY A 310 -5.70 -17.81 -13.49
C GLY A 310 -6.21 -16.60 -12.69
N GLY A 311 -5.54 -16.22 -11.59
CA GLY A 311 -5.97 -15.15 -10.69
C GLY A 311 -6.92 -15.59 -9.56
N ASP A 312 -7.15 -16.89 -9.37
CA ASP A 312 -7.86 -17.43 -8.21
C ASP A 312 -6.94 -17.39 -6.97
N PHE A 313 -6.96 -16.26 -6.26
CA PHE A 313 -6.12 -16.03 -5.09
C PHE A 313 -6.43 -16.96 -3.91
N GLY A 314 -7.64 -17.47 -3.79
CA GLY A 314 -8.00 -18.47 -2.78
C GLY A 314 -7.26 -19.79 -3.05
N LYS A 315 -7.28 -20.25 -4.30
CA LYS A 315 -6.53 -21.44 -4.73
C LYS A 315 -5.01 -21.23 -4.63
N ILE A 316 -4.51 -20.10 -5.12
CA ILE A 316 -3.07 -19.74 -5.07
C ILE A 316 -2.59 -19.76 -3.62
N THR A 317 -3.28 -19.06 -2.72
CA THR A 317 -2.92 -19.00 -1.30
C THR A 317 -2.93 -20.38 -0.65
N SER A 318 -3.92 -21.22 -0.99
CA SER A 318 -4.01 -22.59 -0.46
C SER A 318 -2.85 -23.47 -0.92
N GLU A 319 -2.48 -23.42 -2.20
CA GLU A 319 -1.34 -24.20 -2.74
C GLU A 319 0.00 -23.73 -2.13
N VAL A 320 0.17 -22.43 -1.94
CA VAL A 320 1.36 -21.88 -1.24
C VAL A 320 1.38 -22.30 0.23
N GLU A 321 0.23 -22.27 0.93
CA GLU A 321 0.14 -22.71 2.31
C GLU A 321 0.57 -24.18 2.48
N GLU A 322 0.03 -25.08 1.65
CA GLU A 322 0.38 -26.49 1.68
C GLU A 322 1.89 -26.71 1.50
N ALA A 323 2.50 -25.99 0.55
CA ALA A 323 3.94 -26.06 0.29
C ALA A 323 4.78 -25.49 1.44
N ILE A 324 4.37 -24.36 2.02
CA ILE A 324 5.05 -23.77 3.19
C ILE A 324 4.98 -24.69 4.40
N VAL A 325 3.81 -25.29 4.67
CA VAL A 325 3.64 -26.27 5.76
C VAL A 325 4.52 -27.49 5.52
N ALA A 326 4.54 -28.03 4.29
CA ALA A 326 5.37 -29.17 3.92
C ALA A 326 6.88 -28.87 4.07
N ALA A 327 7.29 -27.63 3.82
CA ALA A 327 8.65 -27.15 4.01
C ALA A 327 8.98 -26.79 5.48
N GLY A 328 8.06 -26.97 6.43
CA GLY A 328 8.27 -26.67 7.84
C GLY A 328 8.22 -25.18 8.19
N GLY A 329 7.59 -24.36 7.35
CA GLY A 329 7.41 -22.92 7.52
C GLY A 329 6.16 -22.50 8.29
N ALA A 330 5.32 -23.45 8.72
CA ALA A 330 4.07 -23.14 9.45
C ALA A 330 4.30 -22.17 10.62
N GLY A 331 3.53 -21.08 10.66
CA GLY A 331 3.60 -20.05 11.68
C GLY A 331 4.73 -19.03 11.53
N ARG A 332 5.56 -19.11 10.47
CA ARG A 332 6.72 -18.23 10.25
C ARG A 332 6.68 -17.40 8.98
N PHE A 333 5.86 -17.80 8.01
CA PHE A 333 5.76 -17.18 6.70
C PHE A 333 4.38 -16.59 6.53
N GLY A 334 4.32 -15.34 6.09
CA GLY A 334 3.09 -14.63 5.84
C GLY A 334 3.02 -13.96 4.49
N THR A 335 1.82 -13.49 4.18
CA THR A 335 1.48 -12.84 2.92
C THR A 335 0.26 -11.96 3.11
N TRP A 336 -0.06 -11.19 2.08
CA TRP A 336 -1.43 -10.81 1.78
C TRP A 336 -2.07 -11.90 0.93
N THR A 337 -3.33 -12.27 1.19
CA THR A 337 -3.98 -13.41 0.51
C THR A 337 -4.47 -13.05 -0.88
N SER A 338 -4.70 -11.75 -1.13
CA SER A 338 -4.92 -11.22 -2.46
C SER A 338 -3.73 -10.37 -2.89
N SER A 339 -3.33 -10.45 -4.16
CA SER A 339 -2.31 -9.55 -4.69
C SER A 339 -2.77 -8.10 -4.64
N TYR A 340 -1.93 -7.23 -4.09
CA TYR A 340 -2.17 -5.80 -4.12
C TYR A 340 -2.26 -5.27 -5.56
N GLY A 341 -1.34 -5.66 -6.44
CA GLY A 341 -1.32 -5.22 -7.83
C GLY A 341 -2.60 -5.57 -8.60
N PHE A 342 -3.06 -6.81 -8.45
CA PHE A 342 -4.32 -7.28 -9.01
C PHE A 342 -5.52 -6.49 -8.47
N ALA A 343 -5.61 -6.37 -7.14
CA ALA A 343 -6.71 -5.67 -6.47
C ALA A 343 -6.73 -4.18 -6.82
N ASN A 344 -5.58 -3.55 -6.96
CA ASN A 344 -5.46 -2.14 -7.29
C ASN A 344 -5.93 -1.87 -8.73
N SER A 345 -5.49 -2.65 -9.72
CA SER A 345 -5.96 -2.52 -11.10
C SER A 345 -7.48 -2.71 -11.22
N ALA A 346 -8.00 -3.82 -10.69
CA ALA A 346 -9.41 -4.17 -10.84
C ALA A 346 -10.33 -3.32 -9.97
N GLY A 347 -9.95 -3.11 -8.71
CA GLY A 347 -10.71 -2.39 -7.71
C GLY A 347 -10.77 -0.89 -7.99
N LEU A 348 -9.68 -0.25 -8.47
CA LEU A 348 -9.75 1.16 -8.88
C LEU A 348 -10.60 1.37 -10.13
N ALA A 349 -10.55 0.45 -11.09
CA ALA A 349 -11.41 0.51 -12.27
C ALA A 349 -12.90 0.35 -11.90
N GLU A 350 -13.21 -0.55 -10.97
CA GLU A 350 -14.56 -0.73 -10.42
C GLU A 350 -15.02 0.48 -9.61
N HIS A 351 -14.14 1.09 -8.81
CA HIS A 351 -14.44 2.33 -8.12
C HIS A 351 -14.72 3.47 -9.11
N ALA A 352 -13.89 3.64 -10.13
CA ALA A 352 -14.11 4.64 -11.18
C ALA A 352 -15.46 4.44 -11.88
N ARG A 353 -15.81 3.19 -12.21
CA ARG A 353 -17.11 2.82 -12.78
C ARG A 353 -18.26 3.21 -11.84
N ASN A 354 -18.15 2.88 -10.56
CA ASN A 354 -19.17 3.22 -9.56
C ASN A 354 -19.38 4.74 -9.45
N VAL A 355 -18.30 5.52 -9.50
CA VAL A 355 -18.37 6.99 -9.51
C VAL A 355 -19.07 7.50 -10.79
N LEU A 356 -18.70 6.97 -11.96
CA LEU A 356 -19.32 7.35 -13.24
C LEU A 356 -20.81 7.02 -13.31
N LEU A 357 -21.24 5.97 -12.60
CA LEU A 357 -22.65 5.57 -12.45
C LEU A 357 -23.38 6.32 -11.32
N GLY A 358 -22.70 7.22 -10.60
CA GLY A 358 -23.28 7.97 -9.47
C GLY A 358 -23.59 7.10 -8.25
N ARG A 359 -22.88 5.98 -8.08
CA ARG A 359 -23.05 5.00 -7.00
C ARG A 359 -22.11 5.25 -5.81
N SER A 360 -20.99 5.95 -6.02
CA SER A 360 -20.02 6.28 -4.98
C SER A 360 -19.36 7.64 -5.22
N GLU A 361 -18.72 8.18 -4.19
CA GLU A 361 -17.88 9.38 -4.27
C GLU A 361 -16.42 9.01 -4.54
N LEU A 362 -15.72 9.81 -5.36
CA LEU A 362 -14.38 9.45 -5.82
C LEU A 362 -13.35 9.33 -4.67
N THR A 363 -13.46 10.19 -3.66
CA THR A 363 -12.52 10.25 -2.53
C THR A 363 -13.13 9.69 -1.25
N ASP A 364 -13.89 8.60 -1.36
CA ASP A 364 -14.39 7.81 -0.24
C ASP A 364 -13.60 6.50 -0.10
N LEU A 365 -12.82 6.39 0.98
CA LEU A 365 -12.03 5.20 1.28
C LEU A 365 -12.89 3.95 1.45
N ASN A 366 -14.09 4.06 2.01
CA ASN A 366 -14.98 2.90 2.15
C ASN A 366 -15.45 2.43 0.78
N ALA A 367 -15.79 3.35 -0.13
CA ALA A 367 -16.15 2.99 -1.50
C ALA A 367 -15.00 2.31 -2.25
N ILE A 368 -13.75 2.78 -2.08
CA ILE A 368 -12.56 2.12 -2.63
C ILE A 368 -12.43 0.69 -2.09
N ARG A 369 -12.57 0.50 -0.77
CA ARG A 369 -12.49 -0.82 -0.12
C ARG A 369 -13.58 -1.78 -0.59
N GLU A 370 -14.82 -1.32 -0.72
CA GLU A 370 -15.92 -2.13 -1.25
C GLU A 370 -15.70 -2.51 -2.72
N ALA A 371 -15.14 -1.61 -3.53
CA ALA A 371 -14.76 -1.92 -4.91
C ALA A 371 -13.64 -2.98 -4.98
N TYR A 372 -12.66 -2.94 -4.07
CA TYR A 372 -11.62 -3.97 -3.97
C TYR A 372 -12.22 -5.33 -3.59
N LYS A 373 -13.19 -5.37 -2.68
CA LYS A 373 -13.85 -6.62 -2.23
C LYS A 373 -14.60 -7.34 -3.33
N ILE A 374 -15.07 -6.65 -4.38
CA ILE A 374 -15.68 -7.28 -5.56
C ILE A 374 -14.73 -8.28 -6.22
N TYR A 375 -13.42 -8.00 -6.19
CA TYR A 375 -12.37 -8.84 -6.78
C TYR A 375 -11.59 -9.66 -5.74
N THR A 376 -11.79 -9.35 -4.45
CA THR A 376 -11.08 -9.96 -3.32
C THR A 376 -12.05 -10.21 -2.14
N PRO A 377 -13.11 -11.03 -2.34
CA PRO A 377 -14.25 -11.10 -1.41
C PRO A 377 -13.88 -11.62 -0.01
N GLU A 378 -12.82 -12.43 0.10
CA GLU A 378 -12.32 -12.98 1.36
C GLU A 378 -11.29 -12.06 2.05
N THR A 379 -10.98 -10.90 1.44
CA THR A 379 -9.95 -9.98 1.91
C THR A 379 -10.59 -8.78 2.60
N GLU A 380 -10.16 -8.55 3.84
CA GLU A 380 -10.45 -7.29 4.53
C GLU A 380 -9.38 -6.26 4.19
N TRP A 381 -9.81 -5.11 3.68
CA TRP A 381 -8.97 -3.95 3.40
C TRP A 381 -9.18 -2.87 4.44
N ASN A 382 -8.14 -2.09 4.72
CA ASN A 382 -8.21 -0.85 5.48
C ASN A 382 -7.19 0.16 4.89
N GLY A 383 -7.15 1.37 5.41
CA GLY A 383 -6.25 2.40 4.91
C GLY A 383 -6.42 3.72 5.62
N ALA A 384 -5.65 4.71 5.17
CA ALA A 384 -5.67 6.07 5.70
C ALA A 384 -5.42 7.08 4.58
N LYS A 385 -5.79 8.35 4.81
CA LYS A 385 -5.34 9.44 3.94
C LYS A 385 -3.85 9.66 4.12
N TYR A 386 -3.15 9.96 3.03
CA TYR A 386 -1.75 10.35 3.11
C TYR A 386 -1.59 11.75 3.73
N THR A 387 -0.63 11.86 4.65
CA THR A 387 -0.13 13.13 5.18
C THR A 387 1.37 13.19 4.98
N ASN A 388 1.84 14.26 4.34
CA ASN A 388 3.27 14.52 4.22
C ASN A 388 3.84 14.87 5.60
N ALA A 389 4.80 14.06 6.10
CA ALA A 389 5.37 14.25 7.45
C ALA A 389 6.32 15.46 7.55
N GLU A 390 6.84 15.96 6.43
CA GLU A 390 7.67 17.17 6.41
C GLU A 390 6.82 18.43 6.52
N THR A 391 5.76 18.53 5.72
CA THR A 391 4.93 19.74 5.59
C THR A 391 3.70 19.73 6.49
N GLY A 392 3.28 18.55 6.96
CA GLY A 392 2.01 18.34 7.67
C GLY A 392 0.78 18.45 6.77
N LYS A 393 0.96 18.56 5.44
CA LYS A 393 -0.15 18.68 4.49
C LYS A 393 -0.83 17.33 4.33
N ALA A 394 -2.12 17.29 4.63
CA ALA A 394 -3.01 16.19 4.29
C ALA A 394 -3.52 16.34 2.85
N TYR A 395 -3.69 15.21 2.17
CA TYR A 395 -4.22 15.15 0.81
C TYR A 395 -5.58 14.46 0.82
N ASP A 396 -6.59 15.10 0.23
CA ASP A 396 -7.95 14.56 0.20
C ASP A 396 -8.15 13.47 -0.86
N ASN A 397 -7.26 13.40 -1.84
CA ASN A 397 -7.32 12.47 -2.96
C ASN A 397 -6.18 11.44 -2.97
N ILE A 398 -5.40 11.34 -1.90
CA ILE A 398 -4.33 10.34 -1.78
C ILE A 398 -4.65 9.42 -0.62
N PHE A 399 -4.87 8.15 -0.93
CA PHE A 399 -5.15 7.11 0.04
C PHE A 399 -4.02 6.08 0.04
N LEU A 400 -3.70 5.62 1.24
CA LEU A 400 -2.82 4.51 1.49
C LEU A 400 -3.66 3.32 1.93
N VAL A 401 -3.49 2.15 1.33
CA VAL A 401 -4.30 0.96 1.63
C VAL A 401 -3.45 -0.25 2.00
N TYR A 402 -4.01 -1.09 2.86
CA TYR A 402 -3.44 -2.37 3.23
C TYR A 402 -4.55 -3.40 3.49
N GLN A 403 -4.21 -4.67 3.41
CA GLN A 403 -5.10 -5.74 3.87
C GLN A 403 -4.52 -6.46 5.08
N ASP A 404 -5.27 -7.43 5.60
CA ASP A 404 -4.83 -8.23 6.74
C ASP A 404 -3.67 -9.16 6.37
N THR A 405 -2.66 -9.25 7.24
CA THR A 405 -1.54 -10.19 7.07
C THR A 405 -2.03 -11.59 7.43
N TYR A 406 -1.87 -12.53 6.51
CA TYR A 406 -2.14 -13.94 6.72
C TYR A 406 -0.85 -14.69 7.00
N ILE A 407 -0.80 -15.43 8.10
CA ILE A 407 0.32 -16.30 8.46
C ILE A 407 -0.04 -17.74 8.08
N PHE A 408 0.74 -18.31 7.18
CA PHE A 408 0.56 -19.68 6.69
C PHE A 408 0.68 -20.70 7.82
N GLY A 409 -0.20 -21.70 7.84
CA GLY A 409 -0.25 -22.72 8.88
C GLY A 409 -1.13 -23.92 8.51
N ASN A 410 -1.55 -24.70 9.49
CA ASN A 410 -2.49 -25.80 9.27
C ASN A 410 -3.57 -25.84 10.38
N PRO A 411 -4.69 -25.11 10.22
CA PRO A 411 -4.89 -24.07 9.20
C PRO A 411 -4.05 -22.81 9.50
N GLY A 412 -3.76 -21.99 8.49
CA GLY A 412 -3.25 -20.64 8.73
C GLY A 412 -4.30 -19.70 9.30
N HIS A 413 -3.90 -18.46 9.54
CA HIS A 413 -4.75 -17.46 10.19
C HIS A 413 -4.37 -16.04 9.82
N TYR A 414 -5.37 -15.16 9.82
CA TYR A 414 -5.17 -13.71 9.74
C TYR A 414 -4.80 -13.11 11.09
N MET A 415 -3.95 -12.09 11.08
CA MET A 415 -3.48 -11.39 12.27
C MET A 415 -4.49 -10.36 12.80
N GLY A 416 -5.51 -9.99 12.02
CA GLY A 416 -6.50 -9.01 12.41
C GLY A 416 -6.00 -7.57 12.32
N ILE A 417 -4.94 -7.28 11.55
CA ILE A 417 -4.26 -5.98 11.57
C ILE A 417 -5.14 -4.85 11.02
N THR A 418 -6.13 -5.16 10.19
CA THR A 418 -7.12 -4.20 9.69
C THR A 418 -8.05 -3.66 10.78
N LYS A 419 -8.09 -4.29 11.95
CA LYS A 419 -8.87 -3.85 13.11
C LYS A 419 -8.03 -3.12 14.16
N ILE A 420 -6.73 -2.98 13.91
CA ILE A 420 -5.80 -2.30 14.81
C ILE A 420 -5.74 -0.82 14.44
N SER A 421 -5.95 0.04 15.43
CA SER A 421 -5.66 1.48 15.32
C SER A 421 -4.15 1.67 15.50
N VAL A 422 -3.52 2.32 14.52
CA VAL A 422 -2.10 2.64 14.54
C VAL A 422 -1.94 3.91 15.39
N PRO A 423 -1.03 3.94 16.38
CA PRO A 423 -0.89 5.13 17.22
C PRO A 423 -0.57 6.39 16.40
N GLU A 424 -1.24 7.51 16.70
CA GLU A 424 -1.17 8.76 15.94
C GLU A 424 0.28 9.26 15.75
N GLU A 425 1.15 9.02 16.73
CA GLU A 425 2.56 9.42 16.66
C GLU A 425 3.28 8.86 15.43
N TYR A 426 2.94 7.65 14.98
CA TYR A 426 3.59 7.00 13.83
C TYR A 426 3.32 7.71 12.52
N PHE A 427 2.15 8.37 12.38
CA PHE A 427 1.83 9.15 11.18
C PHE A 427 2.66 10.43 11.06
N THR A 428 3.35 10.86 12.13
CA THR A 428 4.20 12.07 12.13
C THR A 428 5.69 11.79 12.03
N ILE A 429 6.09 10.51 12.08
CA ILE A 429 7.49 10.09 11.93
C ILE A 429 7.94 10.39 10.49
N ARG A 430 9.15 10.93 10.38
CA ARG A 430 9.83 11.31 9.13
C ARG A 430 10.86 10.28 8.75
#